data_AF-A0A5P9ER76-F1
#
_entry.id   AF-A0A5P9ER76-F1
#
_cell.length_a   1.000
_cell.length_b   1.000
_cell.length_c   1.000
_cell.angle_alpha   90.00
_cell.angle_beta   90.00
_cell.angle_gamma   90.00
#
_symmetry.space_group_name_H-M   'P 1'
#
loop_
_entity.id
_entity.type
_entity.pdbx_description
1 polymer ?
#
loop_
_entity_poly.entity_id
_entity_poly.type
_entity_poly.pdbx_seq_one_letter_code
_entity_poly.pdbx_strand_id
1 'polypeptide(L)'
;MMDHGMRYAYLTPLFFLLSACEPTQFAGGTALPDGSIYKGDLQNGFFHGRGQLQWPNGNHYRGEFHNGLISGQGLLTEADGCTYKGEFLNGEPHGKGRYTCSENEWSGHFSEGELQKGTVKWNDGEVYSGEFLAYDPHGEGKLTTEDGSHYQGTFENGYLIKGSYSDNDGYRYNGGFEYGSYSGEGELTQPDGTIIHATFRYGKAEGEGVQISTDAEGTTIEQSGYFSENIYYPSEEAWRAQANMPSAQAETRLYSESNRLQNAIDSLAPQRPGVRDVYTLLVGGDGTSPVFARELDWVVERLDEAFGIEKRVLRLSNGGGYSFPLATRTSIQESLNALDQLLDPQEDLLFVHLVSHGARNGDLKIAEGKMPLMDLSVADGKKWLDNLNAQYQWIVISACYSGQWIEPLSTPNRIVFTSAADNRTSFGCSDDSQRTWFSAALYGNALQHGTKDPKAWFNTANQKVTEMEKEQGIEENSHSLPQHSIGENFLTWWKKNNDG
;
A
#
# COMPACT_ATOMS: atom_id res chain seq x y z
N MET A 1 25.89 -63.24 -47.13
CA MET A 1 25.62 -64.10 -45.97
C MET A 1 24.74 -63.29 -45.05
N MET A 2 23.42 -63.49 -45.18
CA MET A 2 22.57 -64.20 -44.19
C MET A 2 22.47 -63.35 -42.92
N ASP A 3 21.46 -62.50 -42.76
CA ASP A 3 20.02 -62.77 -42.48
C ASP A 3 19.73 -62.84 -40.96
N HIS A 4 18.55 -62.29 -40.62
CA HIS A 4 17.84 -62.16 -39.34
C HIS A 4 18.13 -60.88 -38.55
N GLY A 5 17.17 -60.04 -38.19
CA GLY A 5 15.70 -60.12 -38.28
C GLY A 5 15.08 -59.27 -37.16
N MET A 6 13.84 -58.83 -37.37
CA MET A 6 12.91 -58.11 -36.48
C MET A 6 13.08 -56.58 -36.30
N ARG A 7 12.01 -55.78 -36.16
CA ARG A 7 10.64 -55.68 -36.71
C ARG A 7 9.99 -54.47 -35.96
N TYR A 8 9.33 -53.58 -36.71
CA TYR A 8 8.29 -52.58 -36.33
C TYR A 8 8.64 -51.50 -35.27
N ALA A 9 8.74 -50.21 -35.63
CA ALA A 9 7.66 -49.23 -35.89
C ALA A 9 6.98 -48.70 -34.60
N TYR A 10 7.00 -47.37 -34.37
CA TYR A 10 5.83 -46.48 -34.27
C TYR A 10 6.28 -45.05 -33.89
N LEU A 11 5.86 -44.08 -34.71
CA LEU A 11 5.85 -42.65 -34.39
C LEU A 11 4.80 -42.36 -33.32
N THR A 12 5.16 -41.62 -32.28
CA THR A 12 4.24 -40.93 -31.37
C THR A 12 4.27 -39.43 -31.66
N PRO A 13 3.14 -38.77 -31.98
CA PRO A 13 3.02 -37.34 -31.80
C PRO A 13 2.55 -37.06 -30.36
N LEU A 14 3.29 -36.19 -29.68
CA LEU A 14 2.99 -35.69 -28.35
C LEU A 14 1.78 -34.73 -28.45
N PHE A 15 0.61 -35.20 -28.07
CA PHE A 15 -0.59 -34.36 -27.93
C PHE A 15 -0.51 -33.59 -26.61
N PHE A 16 -0.53 -32.26 -26.69
CA PHE A 16 -0.79 -31.38 -25.56
C PHE A 16 -2.19 -31.69 -25.00
N LEU A 17 -2.26 -32.17 -23.76
CA LEU A 17 -3.51 -32.25 -23.00
C LEU A 17 -3.72 -30.90 -22.32
N LEU A 18 -4.56 -30.06 -22.94
CA LEU A 18 -5.31 -29.02 -22.26
C LEU A 18 -6.29 -29.74 -21.30
N SER A 19 -6.06 -29.66 -20.00
CA SER A 19 -7.05 -30.06 -18.99
C SER A 19 -8.16 -29.03 -18.97
N ALA A 20 -9.13 -29.19 -19.89
CA ALA A 20 -10.41 -28.52 -19.80
C ALA A 20 -11.17 -29.07 -18.58
N CYS A 21 -11.64 -28.16 -17.74
CA CYS A 21 -12.60 -28.43 -16.67
C CYS A 21 -13.94 -28.81 -17.34
N GLU A 22 -14.18 -30.10 -17.55
CA GLU A 22 -15.51 -30.60 -17.92
C GLU A 22 -16.32 -30.86 -16.65
N PRO A 23 -17.56 -30.37 -16.53
CA PRO A 23 -18.45 -30.81 -15.46
C PRO A 23 -18.73 -32.30 -15.67
N THR A 24 -18.20 -33.15 -14.78
CA THR A 24 -18.47 -34.59 -14.79
C THR A 24 -19.98 -34.82 -14.75
N GLN A 25 -20.58 -35.17 -15.88
CA GLN A 25 -22.00 -35.49 -15.96
C GLN A 25 -22.20 -36.88 -15.34
N PHE A 26 -22.67 -36.93 -14.09
CA PHE A 26 -22.87 -38.17 -13.36
C PHE A 26 -24.09 -38.95 -13.88
N ALA A 27 -23.88 -39.90 -14.78
CA ALA A 27 -24.90 -40.87 -15.15
C ALA A 27 -25.16 -41.88 -14.01
N GLY A 28 -26.43 -42.04 -13.60
CA GLY A 28 -26.90 -43.14 -12.76
C GLY A 28 -27.14 -42.83 -11.27
N GLY A 29 -27.73 -41.68 -10.92
CA GLY A 29 -28.21 -41.35 -9.56
C GLY A 29 -29.73 -41.23 -9.49
N THR A 30 -30.28 -41.31 -8.27
CA THR A 30 -31.70 -41.06 -7.97
C THR A 30 -31.94 -39.56 -7.84
N ALA A 31 -32.83 -39.01 -8.66
CA ALA A 31 -33.27 -37.62 -8.54
C ALA A 31 -34.24 -37.46 -7.36
N LEU A 32 -34.01 -36.46 -6.53
CA LEU A 32 -34.85 -36.10 -5.38
C LEU A 32 -35.86 -34.99 -5.74
N PRO A 33 -36.92 -34.80 -4.93
CA PRO A 33 -37.93 -33.77 -5.19
C PRO A 33 -37.39 -32.33 -5.24
N ASP A 34 -36.27 -32.05 -4.56
CA ASP A 34 -35.58 -30.76 -4.58
C ASP A 34 -34.66 -30.56 -5.80
N GLY A 35 -34.61 -31.54 -6.71
CA GLY A 35 -33.76 -31.53 -7.90
C GLY A 35 -32.33 -32.01 -7.65
N SER A 36 -31.96 -32.34 -6.42
CA SER A 36 -30.66 -32.94 -6.13
C SER A 36 -30.57 -34.38 -6.65
N ILE A 37 -29.35 -34.86 -6.91
CA ILE A 37 -29.08 -36.21 -7.40
C ILE A 37 -28.24 -36.93 -6.36
N TYR A 38 -28.77 -38.04 -5.84
CA TYR A 38 -28.07 -38.90 -4.90
C TYR A 38 -27.62 -40.20 -5.56
N LYS A 39 -26.40 -40.64 -5.25
CA LYS A 39 -25.84 -41.93 -5.66
C LYS A 39 -25.12 -42.58 -4.48
N GLY A 40 -25.71 -43.62 -3.90
CA GLY A 40 -25.14 -44.33 -2.76
C GLY A 40 -26.11 -45.37 -2.20
N ASP A 41 -25.74 -45.97 -1.08
CA ASP A 41 -26.53 -47.00 -0.42
C ASP A 41 -27.72 -46.39 0.34
N LEU A 42 -28.80 -47.18 0.44
CA LEU A 42 -29.99 -46.84 1.22
C LEU A 42 -30.17 -47.85 2.34
N GLN A 43 -30.51 -47.39 3.53
CA GLN A 43 -30.96 -48.24 4.64
C GLN A 43 -32.31 -47.73 5.16
N ASN A 44 -33.31 -48.60 5.19
CA ASN A 44 -34.68 -48.27 5.59
C ASN A 44 -35.29 -47.06 4.86
N GLY A 45 -34.90 -46.84 3.60
CA GLY A 45 -35.37 -45.71 2.78
C GLY A 45 -34.61 -44.40 2.98
N PHE A 46 -33.60 -44.36 3.86
CA PHE A 46 -32.75 -43.20 4.09
C PHE A 46 -31.35 -43.39 3.50
N PHE A 47 -30.67 -42.30 3.12
CA PHE A 47 -29.27 -42.32 2.72
C PHE A 47 -28.41 -42.86 3.86
N HIS A 48 -27.57 -43.84 3.55
CA HIS A 48 -26.75 -44.51 4.55
C HIS A 48 -25.44 -45.01 3.95
N GLY A 49 -24.38 -45.10 4.75
CA GLY A 49 -23.08 -45.58 4.27
C GLY A 49 -22.40 -44.53 3.39
N ARG A 50 -21.74 -44.94 2.31
CA ARG A 50 -21.01 -44.02 1.43
C ARG A 50 -21.85 -43.62 0.22
N GLY A 51 -21.87 -42.34 -0.10
CA GLY A 51 -22.61 -41.82 -1.24
C GLY A 51 -22.04 -40.54 -1.82
N GLN A 52 -22.70 -40.06 -2.85
CA GLN A 52 -22.46 -38.78 -3.51
C GLN A 52 -23.80 -38.05 -3.64
N LEU A 53 -23.80 -36.75 -3.34
CA LEU A 53 -24.97 -35.88 -3.43
C LEU A 53 -24.59 -34.65 -4.25
N GLN A 54 -25.34 -34.35 -5.30
CA GLN A 54 -25.16 -33.16 -6.11
C GLN A 54 -26.40 -32.28 -6.03
N TRP A 55 -26.21 -31.00 -5.70
CA TRP A 55 -27.30 -30.04 -5.59
C TRP A 55 -27.47 -29.23 -6.88
N PRO A 56 -28.68 -28.72 -7.17
CA PRO A 56 -28.92 -27.88 -8.35
C PRO A 56 -28.09 -26.59 -8.40
N ASN A 57 -27.63 -26.10 -7.25
CA ASN A 57 -26.80 -24.90 -7.15
C ASN A 57 -25.35 -25.13 -7.60
N GLY A 58 -24.95 -26.36 -7.93
CA GLY A 58 -23.59 -26.72 -8.35
C GLY A 58 -22.73 -27.34 -7.25
N ASN A 59 -23.15 -27.26 -5.99
CA ASN A 59 -22.45 -27.92 -4.88
C ASN A 59 -22.48 -29.44 -5.09
N HIS A 60 -21.43 -30.12 -4.63
CA HIS A 60 -21.41 -31.57 -4.60
C HIS A 60 -20.66 -32.10 -3.37
N TYR A 61 -21.20 -33.16 -2.80
CA TYR A 61 -20.65 -33.84 -1.64
C TYR A 61 -20.35 -35.29 -1.97
N ARG A 62 -19.23 -35.80 -1.46
CA ARG A 62 -18.87 -37.22 -1.48
C ARG A 62 -18.39 -37.63 -0.09
N GLY A 63 -19.08 -38.59 0.52
CA GLY A 63 -18.69 -39.05 1.84
C GLY A 63 -19.72 -39.96 2.49
N GLU A 64 -19.71 -39.96 3.81
CA GLU A 64 -20.55 -40.81 4.64
C GLU A 64 -21.91 -40.15 4.94
N PHE A 65 -22.92 -41.00 5.09
CA PHE A 65 -24.30 -40.66 5.41
C PHE A 65 -24.81 -41.56 6.55
N HIS A 66 -25.61 -40.98 7.44
CA HIS A 66 -26.28 -41.70 8.52
C HIS A 66 -27.73 -41.20 8.64
N ASN A 67 -28.70 -42.12 8.47
CA ASN A 67 -30.14 -41.83 8.55
C ASN A 67 -30.60 -40.64 7.70
N GLY A 68 -30.07 -40.52 6.48
CA GLY A 68 -30.46 -39.47 5.55
C GLY A 68 -29.62 -38.19 5.64
N LEU A 69 -28.80 -38.04 6.69
CA LEU A 69 -27.96 -36.88 6.91
C LEU A 69 -26.51 -37.16 6.53
N ILE A 70 -25.83 -36.14 6.03
CA ILE A 70 -24.37 -36.15 5.85
C ILE A 70 -23.71 -36.24 7.23
N SER A 71 -22.96 -37.30 7.47
CA SER A 71 -22.31 -37.56 8.76
C SER A 71 -21.15 -38.53 8.61
N GLY A 72 -20.03 -38.25 9.29
CA GLY A 72 -18.78 -39.00 9.14
C GLY A 72 -17.81 -38.26 8.22
N GLN A 73 -16.90 -38.99 7.55
CA GLN A 73 -15.88 -38.36 6.70
C GLN A 73 -16.43 -38.01 5.31
N GLY A 74 -16.06 -36.84 4.80
CA GLY A 74 -16.49 -36.40 3.46
C GLY A 74 -15.68 -35.28 2.83
N LEU A 75 -16.03 -34.99 1.59
CA LEU A 75 -15.56 -33.86 0.78
C LEU A 75 -16.78 -33.13 0.24
N LEU A 76 -16.96 -31.87 0.64
CA LEU A 76 -17.89 -30.92 0.04
C LEU A 76 -17.09 -30.01 -0.89
N THR A 77 -17.59 -29.83 -2.10
CA THR A 77 -17.10 -28.84 -3.05
C THR A 77 -18.27 -27.91 -3.37
N GLU A 78 -18.03 -26.62 -3.22
CA GLU A 78 -18.98 -25.56 -3.50
C GLU A 78 -18.92 -25.15 -4.98
N ALA A 79 -19.97 -24.48 -5.44
CA ALA A 79 -20.11 -24.08 -6.84
C ALA A 79 -19.01 -23.11 -7.32
N ASP A 80 -18.42 -22.36 -6.41
CA ASP A 80 -17.30 -21.44 -6.64
C ASP A 80 -15.92 -22.14 -6.65
N GLY A 81 -15.88 -23.45 -6.38
CA GLY A 81 -14.67 -24.26 -6.33
C GLY A 81 -14.01 -24.35 -4.95
N CYS A 82 -14.57 -23.70 -3.92
CA CYS A 82 -14.09 -23.85 -2.56
C CYS A 82 -14.44 -25.24 -2.02
N THR A 83 -13.56 -25.82 -1.20
CA THR A 83 -13.67 -27.22 -0.78
C THR A 83 -13.51 -27.37 0.72
N TYR A 84 -14.37 -28.17 1.34
CA TYR A 84 -14.20 -28.67 2.70
C TYR A 84 -13.97 -30.17 2.70
N LYS A 85 -12.89 -30.62 3.32
CA LYS A 85 -12.57 -32.03 3.53
C LYS A 85 -12.38 -32.32 5.01
N GLY A 86 -13.25 -33.15 5.58
CA GLY A 86 -13.20 -33.43 7.02
C GLY A 86 -14.37 -34.24 7.52
N GLU A 87 -14.58 -34.16 8.83
CA GLU A 87 -15.74 -34.76 9.48
C GLU A 87 -16.98 -33.89 9.27
N PHE A 88 -18.14 -34.53 9.24
CA PHE A 88 -19.44 -33.89 9.16
C PHE A 88 -20.35 -34.44 10.25
N LEU A 89 -21.23 -33.57 10.75
CA LEU A 89 -22.30 -33.94 11.67
C LEU A 89 -23.59 -33.23 11.24
N ASN A 90 -24.63 -34.02 10.95
CA ASN A 90 -25.96 -33.51 10.58
C ASN A 90 -25.98 -32.52 9.39
N GLY A 91 -25.08 -32.67 8.42
CA GLY A 91 -25.00 -31.77 7.26
C GLY A 91 -23.88 -30.73 7.33
N GLU A 92 -23.31 -30.49 8.50
CA GLU A 92 -22.37 -29.40 8.71
C GLU A 92 -20.94 -29.89 8.92
N PRO A 93 -19.92 -29.15 8.45
CA PRO A 93 -18.53 -29.31 8.88
C PRO A 93 -18.40 -29.46 10.40
N HIS A 94 -17.69 -30.50 10.82
CA HIS A 94 -17.48 -30.82 12.24
C HIS A 94 -16.10 -31.45 12.46
N GLY A 95 -15.69 -31.65 13.71
CA GLY A 95 -14.50 -32.44 14.02
C GLY A 95 -13.23 -31.87 13.39
N LYS A 96 -12.32 -32.71 12.90
CA LYS A 96 -11.12 -32.24 12.19
C LYS A 96 -11.42 -32.07 10.70
N GLY A 97 -11.01 -30.94 10.13
CA GLY A 97 -11.20 -30.67 8.71
C GLY A 97 -10.20 -29.69 8.11
N ARG A 98 -10.28 -29.55 6.80
CA ARG A 98 -9.55 -28.58 5.98
C ARG A 98 -10.52 -27.91 5.02
N TYR A 99 -10.50 -26.58 4.99
CA TYR A 99 -11.21 -25.76 4.03
C TYR A 99 -10.20 -25.07 3.11
N THR A 100 -10.43 -25.05 1.81
CA THR A 100 -9.55 -24.43 0.81
C THR A 100 -10.37 -23.58 -0.14
N CYS A 101 -10.02 -22.31 -0.27
CA CYS A 101 -10.75 -21.33 -1.07
C CYS A 101 -9.77 -20.25 -1.55
N SER A 102 -9.80 -19.89 -2.84
CA SER A 102 -8.93 -18.86 -3.42
C SER A 102 -7.44 -19.00 -3.05
N GLU A 103 -6.91 -20.22 -3.14
CA GLU A 103 -5.52 -20.58 -2.78
C GLU A 103 -5.17 -20.52 -1.28
N ASN A 104 -6.06 -20.01 -0.43
CA ASN A 104 -5.90 -20.03 1.02
C ASN A 104 -6.33 -21.39 1.60
N GLU A 105 -5.67 -21.82 2.67
CA GLU A 105 -5.90 -23.11 3.32
C GLU A 105 -6.14 -22.95 4.82
N TRP A 106 -7.37 -23.21 5.25
CA TRP A 106 -7.76 -23.31 6.66
C TRP A 106 -7.78 -24.77 7.10
N SER A 107 -7.29 -25.06 8.30
CA SER A 107 -7.31 -26.42 8.85
C SER A 107 -7.42 -26.40 10.36
N GLY A 108 -8.22 -27.29 10.93
CA GLY A 108 -8.41 -27.30 12.37
C GLY A 108 -9.67 -28.02 12.82
N HIS A 109 -10.21 -27.57 13.94
CA HIS A 109 -11.42 -28.10 14.55
C HIS A 109 -12.64 -27.26 14.17
N PHE A 110 -13.64 -27.91 13.58
CA PHE A 110 -14.89 -27.31 13.15
C PHE A 110 -16.04 -27.69 14.09
N SER A 111 -16.93 -26.75 14.35
CA SER A 111 -18.19 -26.96 15.08
C SER A 111 -19.25 -26.03 14.53
N GLU A 112 -20.48 -26.53 14.40
CA GLU A 112 -21.62 -25.77 13.85
C GLU A 112 -21.31 -25.15 12.47
N GLY A 113 -20.56 -25.88 11.64
CA GLY A 113 -20.18 -25.43 10.30
C GLY A 113 -19.00 -24.47 10.23
N GLU A 114 -18.51 -23.95 11.35
CA GLU A 114 -17.44 -22.95 11.40
C GLU A 114 -16.14 -23.51 11.97
N LEU A 115 -15.01 -22.96 11.50
CA LEU A 115 -13.70 -23.22 12.11
C LEU A 115 -13.64 -22.52 13.47
N GLN A 116 -13.37 -23.27 14.54
CA GLN A 116 -13.27 -22.73 15.90
C GLN A 116 -11.81 -22.47 16.29
N LYS A 117 -10.92 -23.40 15.93
CA LYS A 117 -9.50 -23.32 16.24
C LYS A 117 -8.68 -24.06 15.21
N GLY A 118 -7.60 -23.47 14.73
CA GLY A 118 -6.82 -24.06 13.65
C GLY A 118 -5.66 -23.23 13.17
N THR A 119 -5.34 -23.40 11.90
CA THR A 119 -4.33 -22.67 11.16
C THR A 119 -4.89 -22.25 9.82
N VAL A 120 -4.65 -21.01 9.42
CA VAL A 120 -4.83 -20.54 8.04
C VAL A 120 -3.46 -20.24 7.45
N LYS A 121 -3.28 -20.64 6.20
CA LYS A 121 -2.16 -20.23 5.36
C LYS A 121 -2.71 -19.41 4.21
N TRP A 122 -2.24 -18.18 4.09
CA TRP A 122 -2.60 -17.32 2.99
C TRP A 122 -1.64 -17.50 1.81
N ASN A 123 -2.08 -17.06 0.62
CA ASN A 123 -1.33 -17.22 -0.62
C ASN A 123 -0.03 -16.39 -0.67
N ASP A 124 0.04 -15.32 0.11
CA ASP A 124 1.21 -14.46 0.34
C ASP A 124 2.26 -15.09 1.28
N GLY A 125 1.99 -16.28 1.82
CA GLY A 125 2.90 -17.00 2.70
C GLY A 125 2.72 -16.70 4.18
N GLU A 126 1.79 -15.82 4.55
CA GLU A 126 1.45 -15.59 5.95
C GLU A 126 0.79 -16.83 6.57
N VAL A 127 1.03 -17.05 7.86
CA VAL A 127 0.48 -18.17 8.62
C VAL A 127 -0.05 -17.70 9.95
N TYR A 128 -1.35 -17.89 10.19
CA TYR A 128 -1.98 -17.68 11.49
C TYR A 128 -2.38 -19.00 12.11
N SER A 129 -2.17 -19.14 13.42
CA SER A 129 -2.62 -20.27 14.22
C SER A 129 -3.29 -19.76 15.50
N GLY A 130 -4.55 -20.08 15.69
CA GLY A 130 -5.33 -19.56 16.80
C GLY A 130 -6.80 -19.92 16.72
N GLU A 131 -7.62 -19.12 17.37
CA GLU A 131 -9.08 -19.19 17.32
C GLU A 131 -9.62 -18.42 16.10
N PHE A 132 -10.84 -18.74 15.69
CA PHE A 132 -11.45 -18.16 14.50
C PHE A 132 -12.91 -17.79 14.77
N LEU A 133 -13.38 -16.76 14.08
CA LEU A 133 -14.78 -16.41 13.99
C LEU A 133 -15.06 -16.00 12.54
N ALA A 134 -16.06 -16.62 11.90
CA ALA A 134 -16.38 -16.37 10.49
C ALA A 134 -15.15 -16.47 9.54
N TYR A 135 -14.25 -17.44 9.79
CA TYR A 135 -12.99 -17.67 9.07
C TYR A 135 -11.88 -16.61 9.24
N ASP A 136 -12.14 -15.55 10.00
CA ASP A 136 -11.12 -14.56 10.36
C ASP A 136 -10.42 -14.91 11.68
N PRO A 137 -9.12 -14.58 11.82
CA PRO A 137 -8.42 -14.62 13.10
C PRO A 137 -9.21 -13.94 14.22
N HIS A 138 -9.44 -14.67 15.32
CA HIS A 138 -10.17 -14.18 16.48
C HIS A 138 -9.61 -14.78 17.78
N GLY A 139 -9.87 -14.18 18.93
CA GLY A 139 -9.42 -14.72 20.21
C GLY A 139 -7.90 -14.84 20.29
N GLU A 140 -7.37 -15.84 20.99
CA GLU A 140 -5.93 -16.00 21.14
C GLU A 140 -5.29 -16.68 19.92
N GLY A 141 -4.20 -16.10 19.41
CA GLY A 141 -3.49 -16.66 18.27
C GLY A 141 -2.07 -16.15 18.08
N LYS A 142 -1.42 -16.69 17.04
CA LYS A 142 -0.10 -16.30 16.57
C LYS A 142 -0.12 -16.15 15.06
N LEU A 143 0.35 -15.02 14.55
CA LEU A 143 0.57 -14.74 13.14
C LEU A 143 2.09 -14.70 12.86
N THR A 144 2.51 -15.27 11.74
CA THR A 144 3.86 -15.14 11.19
C THR A 144 3.75 -14.68 9.74
N THR A 145 4.40 -13.57 9.44
CA THR A 145 4.40 -12.93 8.12
C THR A 145 5.50 -13.50 7.22
N GLU A 146 5.47 -13.20 5.92
CA GLU A 146 6.46 -13.69 4.95
C GLU A 146 7.90 -13.24 5.30
N ASP A 147 8.05 -12.02 5.82
CA ASP A 147 9.33 -11.43 6.25
C ASP A 147 9.90 -12.03 7.56
N GLY A 148 9.15 -12.95 8.18
CA GLY A 148 9.52 -13.63 9.41
C GLY A 148 9.13 -12.89 10.69
N SER A 149 8.39 -11.79 10.60
CA SER A 149 7.85 -11.11 11.79
C SER A 149 6.82 -11.99 12.50
N HIS A 150 6.76 -11.86 13.82
CA HIS A 150 5.90 -12.67 14.68
C HIS A 150 4.98 -11.78 15.49
N TYR A 151 3.70 -12.10 15.47
CA TYR A 151 2.65 -11.45 16.25
C TYR A 151 1.96 -12.50 17.11
N GLN A 152 1.69 -12.20 18.38
CA GLN A 152 1.01 -13.13 19.27
C GLN A 152 0.17 -12.41 20.32
N GLY A 153 -1.09 -12.80 20.46
CA GLY A 153 -2.01 -12.26 21.46
C GLY A 153 -3.46 -12.40 21.05
N THR A 154 -4.28 -11.42 21.42
CA THR A 154 -5.72 -11.39 21.18
C THR A 154 -6.03 -10.71 19.83
N PHE A 155 -6.79 -11.40 18.98
CA PHE A 155 -7.24 -10.96 17.67
C PHE A 155 -8.74 -10.65 17.67
N GLU A 156 -9.14 -9.61 16.95
CA GLU A 156 -10.54 -9.25 16.70
C GLU A 156 -10.69 -8.78 15.25
N ASN A 157 -11.70 -9.31 14.55
CA ASN A 157 -11.97 -9.03 13.13
C ASN A 157 -10.72 -9.18 12.23
N GLY A 158 -9.90 -10.20 12.49
CA GLY A 158 -8.68 -10.46 11.73
C GLY A 158 -7.43 -9.71 12.20
N TYR A 159 -7.55 -8.71 13.06
CA TYR A 159 -6.41 -7.88 13.50
C TYR A 159 -5.99 -8.20 14.93
N LEU A 160 -4.67 -8.19 15.18
CA LEU A 160 -4.16 -8.18 16.55
C LEU A 160 -4.60 -6.86 17.21
N ILE A 161 -5.24 -6.94 18.37
CA ILE A 161 -5.65 -5.76 19.16
C ILE A 161 -4.81 -5.59 20.42
N LYS A 162 -4.21 -6.68 20.91
CA LYS A 162 -3.34 -6.68 22.08
C LYS A 162 -2.42 -7.88 22.06
N GLY A 163 -1.14 -7.68 22.32
CA GLY A 163 -0.20 -8.79 22.36
C GLY A 163 1.25 -8.35 22.23
N SER A 164 2.03 -9.21 21.61
CA SER A 164 3.45 -9.04 21.37
C SER A 164 3.78 -9.09 19.89
N TYR A 165 4.80 -8.33 19.51
CA TYR A 165 5.43 -8.32 18.19
C TYR A 165 6.94 -8.54 18.33
N SER A 166 7.55 -9.20 17.35
CA SER A 166 9.00 -9.22 17.16
C SER A 166 9.39 -9.46 15.71
N ASP A 167 10.50 -8.88 15.28
CA ASP A 167 11.08 -9.09 13.94
C ASP A 167 12.55 -9.54 13.97
N ASN A 168 13.10 -9.75 12.78
CA ASN A 168 14.49 -10.14 12.56
C ASN A 168 15.49 -9.00 12.78
N ASP A 169 15.04 -7.74 12.73
CA ASP A 169 15.87 -6.57 12.99
C ASP A 169 16.11 -6.34 14.48
N GLY A 170 15.35 -7.04 15.34
CA GLY A 170 15.52 -7.03 16.78
C GLY A 170 14.52 -6.15 17.51
N TYR A 171 13.55 -5.57 16.81
CA TYR A 171 12.45 -4.90 17.48
C TYR A 171 11.58 -5.91 18.22
N ARG A 172 11.10 -5.52 19.40
CA ARG A 172 10.09 -6.26 20.15
C ARG A 172 9.11 -5.29 20.76
N TYR A 173 7.82 -5.58 20.68
CA TYR A 173 6.81 -4.75 21.31
C TYR A 173 5.83 -5.60 22.11
N ASN A 174 5.35 -5.06 23.22
CA ASN A 174 4.27 -5.66 24.00
C ASN A 174 3.28 -4.56 24.41
N GLY A 175 2.02 -4.65 23.97
CA GLY A 175 1.04 -3.60 24.19
C GLY A 175 -0.22 -3.76 23.34
N GLY A 176 -0.92 -2.65 23.14
CA GLY A 176 -2.09 -2.57 22.27
C GLY A 176 -1.71 -2.37 20.81
N PHE A 177 -2.64 -2.74 19.93
CA PHE A 177 -2.50 -2.59 18.48
C PHE A 177 -3.78 -2.03 17.90
N GLU A 178 -3.64 -1.15 16.91
CA GLU A 178 -4.74 -0.60 16.14
C GLU A 178 -4.33 -0.56 14.67
N TYR A 179 -5.06 -1.29 13.81
CA TYR A 179 -4.74 -1.49 12.39
C TYR A 179 -3.27 -1.89 12.13
N GLY A 180 -2.72 -2.77 12.98
CA GLY A 180 -1.34 -3.27 12.87
C GLY A 180 -0.25 -2.35 13.44
N SER A 181 -0.60 -1.14 13.90
CA SER A 181 0.34 -0.21 14.53
C SER A 181 0.28 -0.29 16.06
N TYR A 182 1.41 -0.04 16.75
CA TYR A 182 1.42 0.07 18.21
C TYR A 182 0.48 1.18 18.68
N SER A 183 -0.37 0.88 19.66
CA SER A 183 -1.40 1.80 20.16
C SER A 183 -1.65 1.59 21.65
N GLY A 184 -1.89 2.69 22.37
CA GLY A 184 -2.09 2.68 23.82
C GLY A 184 -0.81 2.37 24.60
N GLU A 185 -0.95 2.01 25.86
CA GLU A 185 0.20 1.69 26.73
C GLU A 185 0.95 0.45 26.21
N GLY A 186 2.28 0.57 26.12
CA GLY A 186 3.13 -0.53 25.70
C GLY A 186 4.59 -0.37 26.06
N GLU A 187 5.35 -1.41 25.72
CA GLU A 187 6.79 -1.52 25.89
C GLU A 187 7.42 -1.86 24.54
N LEU A 188 8.31 -1.00 24.03
CA LEU A 188 9.09 -1.21 22.82
C LEU A 188 10.56 -1.45 23.17
N THR A 189 11.09 -2.61 22.83
CA THR A 189 12.54 -2.86 22.78
C THR A 189 13.05 -2.61 21.36
N GLN A 190 14.08 -1.77 21.25
CA GLN A 190 14.76 -1.45 19.99
C GLN A 190 15.95 -2.40 19.76
N PRO A 191 16.47 -2.48 18.51
CA PRO A 191 17.61 -3.34 18.17
C PRO A 191 18.88 -3.10 18.99
N ASP A 192 19.08 -1.86 19.46
CA ASP A 192 20.22 -1.47 20.30
C ASP A 192 20.07 -1.89 21.78
N GLY A 193 18.93 -2.51 22.14
CA GLY A 193 18.60 -2.91 23.50
C GLY A 193 17.92 -1.82 24.34
N THR A 194 17.67 -0.63 23.78
CA THR A 194 16.89 0.41 24.43
C THR A 194 15.44 -0.04 24.60
N ILE A 195 14.89 0.15 25.81
CA ILE A 195 13.49 -0.17 26.13
C ILE A 195 12.73 1.14 26.37
N ILE A 196 11.55 1.27 25.78
CA ILE A 196 10.67 2.43 25.91
C ILE A 196 9.34 1.96 26.48
N HIS A 197 8.97 2.47 27.66
CA HIS A 197 7.63 2.33 28.22
C HIS A 197 6.87 3.65 28.06
N ALA A 198 5.82 3.67 27.25
CA ALA A 198 5.06 4.89 26.96
C ALA A 198 3.65 4.56 26.45
N THR A 199 2.83 5.60 26.29
CA THR A 199 1.67 5.55 25.41
C THR A 199 2.13 5.62 23.95
N PHE A 200 1.65 4.70 23.11
CA PHE A 200 1.91 4.69 21.67
C PHE A 200 0.69 5.20 20.88
N ARG A 201 0.94 5.98 19.83
CA ARG A 201 -0.07 6.41 18.85
C ARG A 201 0.50 6.22 17.45
N TYR A 202 -0.21 5.48 16.60
CA TYR A 202 0.21 5.16 15.23
C TYR A 202 1.66 4.63 15.14
N GLY A 203 2.05 3.75 16.08
CA GLY A 203 3.38 3.14 16.10
C GLY A 203 4.46 3.94 16.83
N LYS A 204 4.15 5.13 17.36
CA LYS A 204 5.14 6.04 17.95
C LYS A 204 4.87 6.33 19.42
N ALA A 205 5.92 6.34 20.24
CA ALA A 205 5.85 6.76 21.63
C ALA A 205 5.52 8.26 21.71
N GLU A 206 4.50 8.60 22.50
CA GLU A 206 3.95 9.94 22.67
C GLU A 206 3.61 10.19 24.14
N GLY A 207 3.89 11.39 24.64
CA GLY A 207 3.55 11.78 26.01
C GLY A 207 4.56 11.32 27.05
N GLU A 208 4.16 11.29 28.31
CA GLU A 208 5.05 10.86 29.40
C GLU A 208 5.42 9.38 29.27
N GLY A 209 6.68 9.05 29.56
CA GLY A 209 7.17 7.69 29.49
C GLY A 209 8.54 7.51 30.14
N VAL A 210 9.07 6.29 30.05
CA VAL A 210 10.37 5.90 30.60
C VAL A 210 11.22 5.27 29.49
N GLN A 211 12.44 5.76 29.34
CA GLN A 211 13.47 5.12 28.53
C GLN A 211 14.46 4.38 29.43
N ILE A 212 14.77 3.14 29.09
CA ILE A 212 15.80 2.33 29.75
C ILE A 212 16.86 2.01 28.70
N SER A 213 18.11 2.36 28.99
CA SER A 213 19.27 2.10 28.12
C SER A 213 20.45 1.56 28.93
N THR A 214 21.52 1.13 28.27
CA THR A 214 22.75 0.69 28.94
C THR A 214 23.90 1.59 28.52
N ASP A 215 24.68 2.10 29.48
CA ASP A 215 25.86 2.93 29.18
C ASP A 215 27.07 2.11 28.70
N ALA A 216 28.16 2.82 28.35
CA ALA A 216 29.39 2.21 27.86
C ALA A 216 30.06 1.29 28.90
N GLU A 217 29.73 1.47 30.18
CA GLU A 217 30.22 0.69 31.32
C GLU A 217 29.32 -0.52 31.64
N GLY A 218 28.20 -0.69 30.94
CA GLY A 218 27.25 -1.79 31.14
C GLY A 218 26.21 -1.54 32.24
N THR A 219 26.09 -0.30 32.71
CA THR A 219 25.12 0.11 33.73
C THR A 219 23.78 0.45 33.08
N THR A 220 22.70 -0.10 33.62
CA THR A 220 21.34 0.26 33.20
C THR A 220 21.00 1.67 33.68
N ILE A 221 20.59 2.52 32.74
CA ILE A 221 20.13 3.89 32.98
C ILE A 221 18.63 3.94 32.68
N GLU A 222 17.83 4.27 33.68
CA GLU A 222 16.38 4.50 33.56
C GLU A 222 16.09 5.99 33.68
N GLN A 223 15.35 6.54 32.71
CA GLN A 223 15.04 7.96 32.63
C GLN A 223 13.55 8.17 32.31
N SER A 224 12.82 8.76 33.26
CA SER A 224 11.49 9.30 32.98
C SER A 224 11.61 10.56 32.13
N GLY A 225 10.66 10.80 31.24
CA GLY A 225 10.63 11.98 30.39
C GLY A 225 9.36 12.07 29.56
N TYR A 226 9.46 12.77 28.45
CA TYR A 226 8.37 13.00 27.51
C TYR A 226 8.80 12.58 26.12
N PHE A 227 7.97 11.82 25.42
CA PHE A 227 8.19 11.37 24.06
C PHE A 227 7.34 12.18 23.08
N SER A 228 7.90 12.48 21.91
CA SER A 228 7.16 13.00 20.77
C SER A 228 7.78 12.41 19.50
N GLU A 229 6.97 11.69 18.72
CA GLU A 229 7.39 11.00 17.50
C GLU A 229 8.59 10.07 17.72
N ASN A 230 8.59 9.30 18.82
CA ASN A 230 9.70 8.45 19.32
C ASN A 230 10.94 9.18 19.87
N ILE A 231 10.96 10.52 19.89
CA ILE A 231 12.09 11.28 20.42
C ILE A 231 11.89 11.52 21.91
N TYR A 232 12.86 11.10 22.73
CA TYR A 232 12.88 11.34 24.18
C TYR A 232 13.32 12.77 24.53
N TYR A 233 12.59 13.39 25.45
CA TYR A 233 12.89 14.66 26.09
C TYR A 233 12.91 14.47 27.62
N PRO A 234 13.79 15.16 28.37
CA PRO A 234 13.87 14.98 29.83
C PRO A 234 12.59 15.34 30.61
N SER A 235 11.70 16.16 30.06
CA SER A 235 10.38 16.47 30.62
C SER A 235 9.44 17.07 29.57
N GLU A 236 8.14 17.17 29.89
CA GLU A 236 7.19 17.87 29.03
C GLU A 236 7.57 19.35 28.88
N GLU A 237 8.09 20.00 29.93
CA GLU A 237 8.59 21.38 29.82
C GLU A 237 9.83 21.48 28.94
N ALA A 238 10.71 20.48 28.95
CA ALA A 238 11.87 20.43 28.05
C ALA A 238 11.43 20.27 26.59
N TRP A 239 10.47 19.36 26.32
CA TRP A 239 9.83 19.23 25.02
C TRP A 239 9.12 20.53 24.62
N ARG A 240 8.30 21.13 25.50
CA ARG A 240 7.62 22.41 25.24
C ARG A 240 8.60 23.55 25.06
N ALA A 241 9.71 23.61 25.80
CA ALA A 241 10.72 24.63 25.65
C ALA A 241 11.46 24.48 24.32
N GLN A 242 11.74 23.24 23.90
CA GLN A 242 12.37 22.90 22.62
C GLN A 242 11.42 23.09 21.42
N ALA A 243 10.14 22.74 21.57
CA ALA A 243 9.06 23.05 20.64
C ALA A 243 8.75 24.56 20.60
N ASN A 244 9.02 25.30 21.69
CA ASN A 244 9.00 26.76 21.79
C ASN A 244 10.39 27.40 21.58
N MET A 245 11.38 26.69 21.03
CA MET A 245 12.63 27.24 20.50
C MET A 245 12.61 27.57 18.97
N PRO A 246 11.51 27.98 18.30
CA PRO A 246 11.52 28.15 16.85
C PRO A 246 12.19 29.46 16.37
N SER A 247 12.87 30.25 17.21
CA SER A 247 13.61 31.43 16.71
C SER A 247 15.07 31.09 16.36
N ALA A 248 15.86 30.49 17.26
CA ALA A 248 17.28 30.23 17.02
C ALA A 248 17.55 29.10 16.00
N GLN A 249 16.70 28.06 15.97
CA GLN A 249 16.82 26.99 14.97
C GLN A 249 16.24 27.39 13.62
N ALA A 250 15.14 28.14 13.57
CA ALA A 250 14.67 28.73 12.32
C ALA A 250 15.69 29.73 11.76
N GLU A 251 16.32 30.54 12.64
CA GLU A 251 17.41 31.44 12.26
C GLU A 251 18.60 30.66 11.70
N THR A 252 19.08 29.62 12.40
CA THR A 252 20.17 28.75 11.90
C THR A 252 19.79 28.08 10.57
N ARG A 253 18.55 27.60 10.43
CA ARG A 253 18.04 27.04 9.18
C ARG A 253 18.11 28.09 8.06
N LEU A 254 17.56 29.28 8.27
CA LEU A 254 17.56 30.39 7.32
C LEU A 254 18.98 30.77 6.87
N TYR A 255 19.95 30.87 7.79
CA TYR A 255 21.34 31.17 7.43
C TYR A 255 22.04 30.03 6.66
N SER A 256 21.61 28.78 6.87
CA SER A 256 22.14 27.62 6.14
C SER A 256 21.41 27.32 4.83
N GLU A 257 20.25 27.95 4.60
CA GLU A 257 19.28 27.51 3.59
C GLU A 257 19.81 27.65 2.16
N SER A 258 20.46 28.78 1.87
CA SER A 258 21.09 28.99 0.56
C SER A 258 22.16 27.94 0.27
N ASN A 259 22.97 27.58 1.26
CA ASN A 259 24.01 26.55 1.10
C ASN A 259 23.39 25.16 0.95
N ARG A 260 22.30 24.88 1.67
CA ARG A 260 21.59 23.60 1.57
C ARG A 260 20.98 23.40 0.18
N LEU A 261 20.30 24.42 -0.35
CA LEU A 261 19.77 24.39 -1.70
C LEU A 261 20.89 24.22 -2.73
N GLN A 262 21.97 24.99 -2.61
CA GLN A 262 23.10 24.88 -3.53
C GLN A 262 23.75 23.49 -3.47
N ASN A 263 23.97 22.93 -2.28
CA ASN A 263 24.50 21.58 -2.13
C ASN A 263 23.59 20.52 -2.76
N ALA A 264 22.27 20.69 -2.65
CA ALA A 264 21.32 19.79 -3.31
C ALA A 264 21.41 19.90 -4.83
N ILE A 265 21.50 21.13 -5.37
CA ILE A 265 21.68 21.39 -6.81
C ILE A 265 23.01 20.80 -7.31
N ASP A 266 24.11 21.06 -6.60
CA ASP A 266 25.46 20.60 -6.97
C ASP A 266 25.60 19.08 -6.93
N SER A 267 24.70 18.38 -6.22
CA SER A 267 24.67 16.92 -6.17
C SER A 267 24.02 16.27 -7.39
N LEU A 268 23.38 17.06 -8.27
CA LEU A 268 22.71 16.54 -9.45
C LEU A 268 23.69 16.08 -10.52
N ALA A 269 23.39 14.93 -11.13
CA ALA A 269 24.13 14.41 -12.26
C ALA A 269 23.75 15.14 -13.56
N PRO A 270 24.71 15.38 -14.47
CA PRO A 270 24.42 15.90 -15.80
C PRO A 270 23.67 14.86 -16.64
N GLN A 271 23.06 15.33 -17.74
CA GLN A 271 22.33 14.46 -18.65
C GLN A 271 23.25 13.43 -19.30
N ARG A 272 22.67 12.30 -19.69
CA ARG A 272 23.34 11.21 -20.41
C ARG A 272 22.95 11.26 -21.89
N PRO A 273 23.85 11.67 -22.80
CA PRO A 273 23.48 11.81 -24.21
C PRO A 273 23.00 10.50 -24.81
N GLY A 274 21.84 10.52 -25.46
CA GLY A 274 21.20 9.35 -26.06
C GLY A 274 20.36 8.53 -25.07
N VAL A 275 20.22 8.96 -23.82
CA VAL A 275 19.41 8.32 -22.79
C VAL A 275 18.43 9.36 -22.27
N ARG A 276 17.13 9.07 -22.37
CA ARG A 276 16.09 9.92 -21.79
C ARG A 276 16.20 9.89 -20.27
N ASP A 277 16.77 10.94 -19.70
CA ASP A 277 16.81 11.17 -18.27
C ASP A 277 15.49 11.80 -17.79
N VAL A 278 15.12 11.52 -16.54
CA VAL A 278 13.98 12.16 -15.88
C VAL A 278 14.49 13.02 -14.73
N TYR A 279 14.50 14.33 -14.96
CA TYR A 279 14.86 15.34 -13.98
C TYR A 279 13.65 15.70 -13.14
N THR A 280 13.74 15.49 -11.83
CA THR A 280 12.57 15.49 -10.95
C THR A 280 12.65 16.58 -9.89
N LEU A 281 11.58 17.37 -9.74
CA LEU A 281 11.36 18.26 -8.61
C LEU A 281 10.17 17.77 -7.78
N LEU A 282 10.39 17.47 -6.51
CA LEU A 282 9.35 17.14 -5.55
C LEU A 282 9.24 18.21 -4.48
N VAL A 283 8.03 18.70 -4.21
CA VAL A 283 7.78 19.81 -3.29
C VAL A 283 6.65 19.48 -2.32
N GLY A 284 6.99 19.38 -1.03
CA GLY A 284 6.03 19.35 0.08
C GLY A 284 5.85 20.76 0.64
N GLY A 285 4.74 21.43 0.27
CA GLY A 285 4.60 22.87 0.43
C GLY A 285 4.16 23.35 1.82
N ASP A 286 3.28 22.63 2.50
CA ASP A 286 2.68 23.07 3.76
C ASP A 286 3.20 22.28 4.97
N GLY A 287 4.17 22.85 5.67
CA GLY A 287 4.75 22.30 6.89
C GLY A 287 3.88 22.42 8.13
N THR A 288 2.64 22.91 8.02
CA THR A 288 1.64 22.83 9.11
C THR A 288 0.97 21.46 9.19
N SER A 289 1.09 20.63 8.15
CA SER A 289 0.63 19.24 8.13
C SER A 289 1.77 18.30 7.71
N PRO A 290 2.20 17.35 8.56
CA PRO A 290 3.39 16.54 8.31
C PRO A 290 3.25 15.55 7.13
N VAL A 291 2.03 15.23 6.70
CA VAL A 291 1.74 14.30 5.59
C VAL A 291 2.46 14.67 4.29
N PHE A 292 2.56 15.96 3.97
CA PHE A 292 3.16 16.40 2.70
C PHE A 292 4.68 16.22 2.66
N ALA A 293 5.34 16.32 3.82
CA ALA A 293 6.74 15.99 3.92
C ALA A 293 6.98 14.48 3.88
N ARG A 294 6.15 13.71 4.61
CA ARG A 294 6.26 12.25 4.69
C ARG A 294 6.10 11.58 3.33
N GLU A 295 5.18 12.06 2.49
CA GLU A 295 4.96 11.38 1.22
C GLU A 295 6.11 11.55 0.22
N LEU A 296 6.97 12.58 0.35
CA LEU A 296 8.05 12.82 -0.60
C LEU A 296 9.03 11.65 -0.69
N ASP A 297 9.40 11.04 0.44
CA ASP A 297 10.36 9.93 0.45
C ASP A 297 9.79 8.72 -0.29
N TRP A 298 8.53 8.39 -0.04
CA TRP A 298 7.86 7.31 -0.76
C TRP A 298 7.70 7.62 -2.26
N VAL A 299 7.37 8.86 -2.63
CA VAL A 299 7.27 9.26 -4.04
C VAL A 299 8.63 9.18 -4.73
N VAL A 300 9.74 9.52 -4.07
CA VAL A 300 11.10 9.32 -4.63
C VAL A 300 11.35 7.85 -4.92
N GLU A 301 11.04 6.95 -3.99
CA GLU A 301 11.28 5.52 -4.19
C GLU A 301 10.50 4.97 -5.40
N ARG A 302 9.20 5.30 -5.51
CA ARG A 302 8.35 4.86 -6.63
C ARG A 302 8.79 5.50 -7.96
N LEU A 303 9.03 6.81 -7.89
CA LEU A 303 10.00 7.59 -8.66
C LEU A 303 11.09 6.79 -9.38
N ASP A 304 12.02 6.38 -8.56
CA ASP A 304 13.29 5.79 -8.94
C ASP A 304 13.12 4.40 -9.54
N GLU A 305 12.21 3.59 -8.97
CA GLU A 305 11.84 2.30 -9.55
C GLU A 305 11.29 2.42 -10.98
N ALA A 306 10.52 3.48 -11.26
CA ALA A 306 9.86 3.66 -12.54
C ALA A 306 10.75 4.34 -13.60
N PHE A 307 11.60 5.28 -13.18
CA PHE A 307 12.32 6.17 -14.09
C PHE A 307 13.85 6.21 -13.89
N GLY A 308 14.38 5.62 -12.82
CA GLY A 308 15.82 5.68 -12.50
C GLY A 308 16.29 7.12 -12.29
N ILE A 309 15.65 7.83 -11.36
CA ILE A 309 15.91 9.25 -11.08
C ILE A 309 17.08 9.48 -10.11
N GLU A 310 17.81 8.42 -9.74
CA GLU A 310 18.98 8.50 -8.88
C GLU A 310 19.91 9.65 -9.32
N LYS A 311 20.22 10.55 -8.38
CA LYS A 311 21.02 11.77 -8.58
C LYS A 311 20.44 12.79 -9.58
N ARG A 312 19.17 12.70 -9.96
CA ARG A 312 18.45 13.68 -10.81
C ARG A 312 17.17 14.17 -10.17
N VAL A 313 17.11 14.16 -8.84
CA VAL A 313 15.95 14.57 -8.06
C VAL A 313 16.30 15.65 -7.04
N LEU A 314 15.51 16.72 -7.04
CA LEU A 314 15.51 17.73 -5.99
C LEU A 314 14.25 17.57 -5.13
N ARG A 315 14.44 17.52 -3.82
CA ARG A 315 13.37 17.52 -2.81
C ARG A 315 13.38 18.84 -2.07
N LEU A 316 12.24 19.51 -2.04
CA LEU A 316 11.99 20.69 -1.21
C LEU A 316 10.87 20.35 -0.22
N SER A 317 11.07 20.65 1.06
CA SER A 317 10.12 20.22 2.10
C SER A 317 9.95 21.25 3.20
N ASN A 318 8.70 21.49 3.56
CA ASN A 318 8.31 22.17 4.80
C ASN A 318 7.71 21.15 5.78
N GLY A 319 7.96 21.32 7.09
CA GLY A 319 7.41 20.46 8.16
C GLY A 319 8.04 19.07 8.36
N GLY A 320 8.97 18.65 7.49
CA GLY A 320 9.66 17.34 7.52
C GLY A 320 11.02 17.30 8.23
N GLY A 321 11.31 18.29 9.08
CA GLY A 321 12.64 18.46 9.69
C GLY A 321 13.62 19.28 8.83
N TYR A 322 14.92 19.12 9.08
CA TYR A 322 15.99 19.97 8.53
C TYR A 322 16.84 19.31 7.43
N SER A 323 16.44 18.13 6.94
CA SER A 323 17.24 17.36 5.98
C SER A 323 17.22 17.97 4.57
N PHE A 324 16.07 18.50 4.15
CA PHE A 324 15.86 19.04 2.81
C PHE A 324 15.79 20.58 2.81
N PRO A 325 16.14 21.22 1.68
CA PRO A 325 15.87 22.64 1.50
C PRO A 325 14.37 22.96 1.71
N LEU A 326 14.10 24.12 2.27
CA LEU A 326 12.76 24.68 2.44
C LEU A 326 12.04 24.77 1.10
N ALA A 327 10.77 24.42 1.09
CA ALA A 327 9.86 24.74 0.00
C ALA A 327 9.45 26.21 0.13
N THR A 328 10.05 27.07 -0.71
CA THR A 328 9.68 28.47 -0.86
C THR A 328 9.50 28.76 -2.34
N ARG A 329 8.81 29.84 -2.70
CA ARG A 329 8.73 30.28 -4.09
C ARG A 329 10.11 30.42 -4.75
N THR A 330 11.07 30.97 -4.02
CA THR A 330 12.45 31.16 -4.49
C THR A 330 13.13 29.82 -4.73
N SER A 331 13.15 28.92 -3.74
CA SER A 331 13.81 27.62 -3.88
C SER A 331 13.16 26.73 -4.94
N ILE A 332 11.84 26.80 -5.12
CA ILE A 332 11.12 26.13 -6.22
C ILE A 332 11.61 26.67 -7.56
N GLN A 333 11.65 27.99 -7.74
CA GLN A 333 12.08 28.61 -9.00
C GLN A 333 13.56 28.31 -9.31
N GLU A 334 14.45 28.44 -8.33
CA GLU A 334 15.87 28.11 -8.49
C GLU A 334 16.08 26.63 -8.81
N SER A 335 15.32 25.73 -8.17
CA SER A 335 15.39 24.29 -8.47
C SER A 335 14.93 23.97 -9.89
N LEU A 336 13.83 24.59 -10.36
CA LEU A 336 13.38 24.44 -11.75
C LEU A 336 14.45 24.92 -12.74
N ASN A 337 15.05 26.07 -12.50
CA ASN A 337 16.12 26.61 -13.35
C ASN A 337 17.36 25.71 -13.36
N ALA A 338 17.74 25.15 -12.21
CA ALA A 338 18.89 24.26 -12.10
C ALA A 338 18.67 22.94 -12.86
N LEU A 339 17.49 22.34 -12.74
CA LEU A 339 17.13 21.14 -13.50
C LEU A 339 17.11 21.44 -15.01
N ASP A 340 16.53 22.57 -15.43
CA ASP A 340 16.48 23.02 -16.82
C ASP A 340 17.86 23.23 -17.47
N GLN A 341 18.86 23.60 -16.67
CA GLN A 341 20.24 23.77 -17.15
C GLN A 341 20.98 22.45 -17.35
N LEU A 342 20.57 21.38 -16.66
CA LEU A 342 21.25 20.08 -16.70
C LEU A 342 20.65 19.12 -17.73
N LEU A 343 19.33 19.22 -17.96
CA LEU A 343 18.61 18.39 -18.91
C LEU A 343 18.90 18.80 -20.36
N ASP A 344 18.78 17.85 -21.29
CA ASP A 344 18.67 18.15 -22.71
C ASP A 344 17.20 18.47 -23.05
N PRO A 345 16.88 19.69 -23.51
CA PRO A 345 15.51 20.11 -23.79
C PRO A 345 14.72 19.23 -24.74
N GLN A 346 15.36 18.51 -25.67
CA GLN A 346 14.70 17.71 -26.70
C GLN A 346 14.65 16.21 -26.36
N GLU A 347 15.54 15.74 -25.47
CA GLU A 347 15.69 14.33 -25.14
C GLU A 347 15.09 13.95 -23.79
N ASP A 348 15.16 14.85 -22.80
CA ASP A 348 14.87 14.55 -21.39
C ASP A 348 13.48 15.01 -20.93
N LEU A 349 13.04 14.44 -19.82
CA LEU A 349 11.80 14.79 -19.14
C LEU A 349 12.06 15.66 -17.91
N LEU A 350 11.35 16.79 -17.79
CA LEU A 350 11.16 17.45 -16.50
C LEU A 350 9.89 16.92 -15.83
N PHE A 351 10.03 16.24 -14.69
CA PHE A 351 8.93 15.79 -13.85
C PHE A 351 8.80 16.69 -12.61
N VAL A 352 7.61 17.21 -12.33
CA VAL A 352 7.36 18.07 -11.17
C VAL A 352 6.18 17.53 -10.39
N HIS A 353 6.37 17.28 -9.10
CA HIS A 353 5.31 16.92 -8.17
C HIS A 353 5.21 17.97 -7.07
N LEU A 354 4.05 18.61 -6.99
CA LEU A 354 3.72 19.58 -5.96
C LEU A 354 2.62 18.98 -5.08
N VAL A 355 2.88 18.83 -3.79
CA VAL A 355 1.89 18.39 -2.81
C VAL A 355 1.76 19.43 -1.69
N SER A 356 0.53 19.88 -1.45
CA SER A 356 0.23 20.85 -0.39
C SER A 356 -1.27 20.96 -0.12
N HIS A 357 -1.64 21.79 0.86
CA HIS A 357 -2.98 22.35 0.92
C HIS A 357 -3.20 23.31 -0.25
N GLY A 358 -4.46 23.40 -0.71
CA GLY A 358 -4.86 24.27 -1.81
C GLY A 358 -5.98 25.22 -1.41
N ALA A 359 -5.88 26.48 -1.85
CA ALA A 359 -6.91 27.48 -1.65
C ALA A 359 -7.95 27.44 -2.78
N ARG A 360 -9.15 27.99 -2.54
CA ARG A 360 -10.27 27.99 -3.51
C ARG A 360 -9.95 28.69 -4.84
N ASN A 361 -8.94 29.55 -4.87
CA ASN A 361 -8.44 30.22 -6.08
C ASN A 361 -7.39 29.37 -6.83
N GLY A 362 -7.09 28.16 -6.37
CA GLY A 362 -6.09 27.26 -6.94
C GLY A 362 -4.69 27.43 -6.36
N ASP A 363 -4.44 28.46 -5.54
CA ASP A 363 -3.10 28.69 -5.00
C ASP A 363 -2.68 27.54 -4.07
N LEU A 364 -1.41 27.14 -4.16
CA LEU A 364 -0.84 26.13 -3.30
C LEU A 364 -0.25 26.81 -2.07
N LYS A 365 -0.69 26.36 -0.89
CA LYS A 365 -0.19 26.89 0.37
C LYS A 365 1.29 26.57 0.51
N ILE A 366 2.08 27.58 0.83
CA ILE A 366 3.50 27.42 1.15
C ILE A 366 3.70 27.97 2.56
N ALA A 367 3.96 27.08 3.52
CA ALA A 367 4.08 27.46 4.92
C ALA A 367 5.11 26.60 5.64
N GLU A 368 5.89 27.18 6.55
CA GLU A 368 6.83 26.47 7.43
C GLU A 368 6.53 26.89 8.87
N GLY A 369 5.75 26.07 9.57
CA GLY A 369 5.33 26.36 10.95
C GLY A 369 4.73 27.76 11.10
N LYS A 370 5.40 28.63 11.88
CA LYS A 370 5.00 30.03 12.12
C LYS A 370 5.71 31.04 11.20
N MET A 371 6.57 30.59 10.29
CA MET A 371 7.31 31.45 9.38
C MET A 371 6.38 31.92 8.25
N PRO A 372 6.22 33.25 8.05
CA PRO A 372 5.41 33.75 6.96
C PRO A 372 6.13 33.49 5.63
N LEU A 373 5.55 32.63 4.80
CA LEU A 373 5.95 32.39 3.43
C LEU A 373 4.82 32.82 2.48
N MET A 374 5.14 32.90 1.19
CA MET A 374 4.19 33.33 0.17
C MET A 374 3.73 32.12 -0.63
N ASP A 375 2.41 31.96 -0.72
CA ASP A 375 1.77 30.89 -1.49
C ASP A 375 2.15 30.93 -2.98
N LEU A 376 2.15 29.76 -3.60
CA LEU A 376 2.43 29.60 -5.01
C LEU A 376 1.14 29.73 -5.81
N SER A 377 1.03 30.82 -6.57
CA SER A 377 -0.14 31.04 -7.42
C SER A 377 -0.09 30.24 -8.72
N VAL A 378 -1.27 29.94 -9.26
CA VAL A 378 -1.43 29.29 -10.58
C VAL A 378 -0.69 30.08 -11.67
N ALA A 379 -0.79 31.41 -11.63
CA ALA A 379 -0.17 32.30 -12.61
C ALA A 379 1.36 32.27 -12.54
N ASP A 380 1.93 32.24 -11.34
CA ASP A 380 3.37 32.16 -11.14
C ASP A 380 3.93 30.81 -11.58
N GLY A 381 3.29 29.71 -11.18
CA GLY A 381 3.72 28.37 -11.60
C GLY A 381 3.64 28.18 -13.12
N LYS A 382 2.56 28.66 -13.77
CA LYS A 382 2.47 28.71 -15.24
C LYS A 382 3.62 29.50 -15.83
N LYS A 383 3.85 30.72 -15.34
CA LYS A 383 4.93 31.57 -15.84
C LYS A 383 6.29 30.92 -15.71
N TRP A 384 6.57 30.24 -14.59
CA TRP A 384 7.86 29.58 -14.39
C TRP A 384 8.03 28.41 -15.35
N LEU A 385 7.06 27.50 -15.42
CA LEU A 385 7.13 26.30 -16.27
C LEU A 385 7.19 26.62 -17.77
N ASP A 386 6.52 27.69 -18.22
CA ASP A 386 6.52 28.10 -19.63
C ASP A 386 7.81 28.81 -20.06
N ASN A 387 8.61 29.30 -19.12
CA ASN A 387 9.88 29.98 -19.41
C ASN A 387 11.10 29.04 -19.38
N LEU A 388 10.90 27.75 -19.06
CA LEU A 388 11.95 26.73 -19.10
C LEU A 388 12.23 26.30 -20.54
N ASN A 389 13.46 25.87 -20.81
CA ASN A 389 13.83 25.31 -22.10
C ASN A 389 13.30 23.87 -22.28
N ALA A 390 13.13 23.13 -21.18
CA ALA A 390 12.60 21.77 -21.13
C ALA A 390 11.33 21.64 -21.97
N GLN A 391 11.43 20.96 -23.12
CA GLN A 391 10.32 20.86 -24.06
C GLN A 391 9.21 19.96 -23.52
N TYR A 392 9.58 18.89 -22.81
CA TYR A 392 8.66 17.88 -22.32
C TYR A 392 8.57 17.91 -20.81
N GLN A 393 7.35 18.11 -20.31
CA GLN A 393 7.10 18.34 -18.89
C GLN A 393 5.95 17.47 -18.40
N TRP A 394 6.12 16.84 -17.24
CA TRP A 394 5.06 16.10 -16.55
C TRP A 394 4.84 16.72 -15.17
N ILE A 395 3.67 17.33 -14.99
CA ILE A 395 3.33 18.09 -13.78
C ILE A 395 2.23 17.36 -13.03
N VAL A 396 2.45 17.10 -11.75
CA VAL A 396 1.48 16.50 -10.83
C VAL A 396 1.23 17.48 -9.70
N ILE A 397 -0.03 17.85 -9.47
CA ILE A 397 -0.44 18.80 -8.44
C ILE A 397 -1.45 18.12 -7.52
N SER A 398 -0.99 17.73 -6.33
CA SER A 398 -1.80 17.08 -5.30
C SER A 398 -2.20 18.09 -4.24
N ALA A 399 -3.38 18.70 -4.42
CA ALA A 399 -3.95 19.71 -3.53
C ALA A 399 -5.46 19.87 -3.74
N CYS A 400 -6.16 20.43 -2.75
CA CYS A 400 -7.52 20.91 -2.92
C CYS A 400 -7.61 21.95 -4.05
N TYR A 401 -8.70 21.93 -4.82
CA TYR A 401 -8.95 22.85 -5.93
C TYR A 401 -7.89 22.84 -7.04
N SER A 402 -7.05 21.81 -7.08
CA SER A 402 -5.91 21.71 -8.02
C SER A 402 -6.33 21.70 -9.49
N GLY A 403 -7.58 21.35 -9.82
CA GLY A 403 -8.14 21.43 -11.17
C GLY A 403 -8.05 22.83 -11.81
N GLN A 404 -7.92 23.89 -11.00
CA GLN A 404 -7.64 25.27 -11.47
C GLN A 404 -6.33 25.37 -12.28
N TRP A 405 -5.42 24.40 -12.15
CA TRP A 405 -4.15 24.36 -12.87
C TRP A 405 -4.23 23.66 -14.23
N ILE A 406 -5.31 22.92 -14.53
CA ILE A 406 -5.43 22.14 -15.77
C ILE A 406 -5.40 23.03 -17.00
N GLU A 407 -6.33 23.97 -17.12
CA GLU A 407 -6.42 24.86 -18.29
C GLU A 407 -5.16 25.73 -18.43
N PRO A 408 -4.66 26.42 -17.38
CA PRO A 408 -3.48 27.27 -17.49
C PRO A 408 -2.21 26.53 -17.89
N LEU A 409 -2.04 25.27 -17.48
CA LEU A 409 -0.84 24.50 -17.80
C LEU A 409 -0.97 23.66 -19.07
N SER A 410 -2.15 23.55 -19.69
CA SER A 410 -2.34 22.69 -20.86
C SER A 410 -1.53 23.16 -22.08
N THR A 411 -0.62 22.32 -22.56
CA THR A 411 0.13 22.54 -23.81
C THR A 411 0.31 21.22 -24.58
N PRO A 412 0.63 21.25 -25.89
CA PRO A 412 0.89 20.03 -26.65
C PRO A 412 2.06 19.19 -26.13
N ASN A 413 3.00 19.78 -25.38
CA ASN A 413 4.20 19.09 -24.89
C ASN A 413 4.16 18.82 -23.37
N ARG A 414 3.01 18.98 -22.70
CA ARG A 414 2.90 18.81 -21.25
C ARG A 414 1.85 17.77 -20.86
N ILE A 415 2.14 17.00 -19.82
CA ILE A 415 1.14 16.26 -19.05
C ILE A 415 0.90 17.03 -17.75
N VAL A 416 -0.37 17.18 -17.37
CA VAL A 416 -0.79 17.79 -16.11
C VAL A 416 -1.81 16.90 -15.44
N PHE A 417 -1.52 16.43 -14.23
CA PHE A 417 -2.43 15.67 -13.39
C PHE A 417 -2.75 16.45 -12.12
N THR A 418 -4.02 16.47 -11.72
CA THR A 418 -4.49 17.16 -10.52
C THR A 418 -5.32 16.22 -9.66
N SER A 419 -5.16 16.31 -8.34
CA SER A 419 -5.83 15.42 -7.40
C SER A 419 -7.31 15.73 -7.16
N ALA A 420 -7.77 16.92 -7.60
CA ALA A 420 -9.16 17.33 -7.47
C ALA A 420 -9.59 18.20 -8.65
N ALA A 421 -10.90 18.31 -8.85
CA ALA A 421 -11.49 19.29 -9.74
C ALA A 421 -11.39 20.71 -9.16
N ASP A 422 -11.61 21.70 -10.02
CA ASP A 422 -11.41 23.13 -9.78
C ASP A 422 -12.26 23.71 -8.62
N ASN A 423 -13.32 23.00 -8.24
CA ASN A 423 -14.27 23.37 -7.19
C ASN A 423 -14.38 22.32 -6.06
N ARG A 424 -13.47 21.33 -6.03
CA ARG A 424 -13.48 20.20 -5.09
C ARG A 424 -12.29 20.20 -4.15
N THR A 425 -12.46 19.59 -2.98
CA THR A 425 -11.37 19.26 -2.06
C THR A 425 -10.73 17.93 -2.44
N SER A 426 -9.46 17.75 -2.10
CA SER A 426 -8.74 16.48 -2.17
C SER A 426 -8.64 15.88 -0.76
N PHE A 427 -8.49 14.56 -0.65
CA PHE A 427 -8.49 13.85 0.64
C PHE A 427 -7.18 13.11 0.93
N GLY A 428 -7.05 12.56 2.15
CA GLY A 428 -5.86 11.88 2.65
C GLY A 428 -4.76 12.81 3.16
N CYS A 429 -5.10 14.06 3.51
CA CYS A 429 -4.15 15.06 4.00
C CYS A 429 -4.25 15.29 5.52
N SER A 430 -4.72 14.30 6.28
CA SER A 430 -4.78 14.39 7.75
C SER A 430 -3.40 14.16 8.37
N ASP A 431 -3.22 14.61 9.62
CA ASP A 431 -1.92 14.53 10.31
C ASP A 431 -1.47 13.08 10.60
N ASP A 432 -2.40 12.14 10.61
CA ASP A 432 -2.21 10.69 10.74
C ASP A 432 -2.07 9.96 9.38
N SER A 433 -2.38 10.62 8.27
CA SER A 433 -2.19 10.05 6.93
C SER A 433 -0.71 9.94 6.57
N GLN A 434 -0.27 8.79 6.06
CA GLN A 434 1.11 8.63 5.56
C GLN A 434 1.34 9.40 4.24
N ARG A 435 0.29 9.53 3.42
CA ARG A 435 0.30 10.20 2.11
C ARG A 435 -1.11 10.56 1.67
N THR A 436 -1.23 11.49 0.73
CA THR A 436 -2.52 11.82 0.11
C THR A 436 -3.10 10.64 -0.65
N TRP A 437 -4.44 10.51 -0.69
CA TRP A 437 -5.09 9.41 -1.40
C TRP A 437 -4.76 9.44 -2.89
N PHE A 438 -4.64 10.62 -3.49
CA PHE A 438 -4.22 10.74 -4.87
C PHE A 438 -2.79 10.27 -5.11
N SER A 439 -1.82 10.66 -4.26
CA SER A 439 -0.44 10.14 -4.37
C SER A 439 -0.41 8.63 -4.16
N ALA A 440 -1.17 8.08 -3.20
CA ALA A 440 -1.30 6.64 -2.99
C ALA A 440 -1.81 5.90 -4.24
N ALA A 441 -2.85 6.43 -4.87
CA ALA A 441 -3.44 5.85 -6.09
C ALA A 441 -2.52 6.00 -7.31
N LEU A 442 -1.89 7.17 -7.46
CA LEU A 442 -1.06 7.48 -8.63
C LEU A 442 0.25 6.69 -8.62
N TYR A 443 0.95 6.64 -7.49
CA TYR A 443 2.27 6.00 -7.40
C TYR A 443 2.24 4.58 -6.83
N GLY A 444 1.04 4.00 -6.64
CA GLY A 444 0.88 2.61 -6.22
C GLY A 444 1.22 1.59 -7.33
N ASN A 445 0.70 0.37 -7.21
CA ASN A 445 1.04 -0.77 -8.08
C ASN A 445 0.86 -0.53 -9.59
N ALA A 446 0.04 0.45 -9.97
CA ALA A 446 -0.20 0.81 -11.37
C ALA A 446 0.98 1.56 -12.02
N LEU A 447 1.91 2.15 -11.26
CA LEU A 447 2.98 3.00 -11.81
C LEU A 447 3.84 2.27 -12.84
N GLN A 448 4.31 1.05 -12.55
CA GLN A 448 5.23 0.32 -13.42
C GLN A 448 4.64 0.00 -14.81
N HIS A 449 3.34 -0.23 -14.88
CA HIS A 449 2.63 -0.47 -16.14
C HIS A 449 2.10 0.82 -16.77
N GLY A 450 1.81 1.82 -15.92
CA GLY A 450 1.21 3.09 -16.28
C GLY A 450 2.13 4.03 -17.04
N THR A 451 3.45 3.91 -16.88
CA THR A 451 4.40 4.76 -17.62
C THR A 451 4.26 4.62 -19.13
N LYS A 452 3.76 3.49 -19.67
CA LYS A 452 3.57 3.32 -21.14
C LYS A 452 2.33 4.01 -21.69
N ASP A 453 1.30 4.18 -20.87
CA ASP A 453 0.05 4.84 -21.22
C ASP A 453 -0.37 5.79 -20.09
N PRO A 454 0.08 7.07 -20.15
CA PRO A 454 -0.24 8.05 -19.11
C PRO A 454 -1.75 8.24 -18.89
N LYS A 455 -2.58 8.06 -19.93
CA LYS A 455 -4.02 8.20 -19.81
C LYS A 455 -4.63 7.03 -19.06
N ALA A 456 -4.24 5.80 -19.40
CA ALA A 456 -4.68 4.62 -18.68
C ALA A 456 -4.21 4.68 -17.21
N TRP A 457 -2.96 5.08 -16.98
CA TRP A 457 -2.41 5.27 -15.64
C TRP A 457 -3.26 6.23 -14.79
N PHE A 458 -3.56 7.42 -15.33
CA PHE A 458 -4.39 8.39 -14.64
C PHE A 458 -5.80 7.84 -14.36
N ASN A 459 -6.42 7.17 -15.33
CA ASN A 459 -7.76 6.62 -15.16
C ASN A 459 -7.81 5.57 -14.05
N THR A 460 -6.81 4.71 -13.94
CA THR A 460 -6.69 3.74 -12.85
C THR A 460 -6.52 4.44 -11.50
N ALA A 461 -5.68 5.47 -11.43
CA ALA A 461 -5.52 6.27 -10.21
C ALA A 461 -6.84 6.94 -9.81
N ASN A 462 -7.57 7.52 -10.77
CA ASN A 462 -8.85 8.17 -10.56
C ASN A 462 -9.92 7.19 -10.04
N GLN A 463 -10.00 6.00 -10.63
CA GLN A 463 -10.86 4.92 -10.15
C GLN A 463 -10.52 4.55 -8.71
N LYS A 464 -9.23 4.39 -8.38
CA LYS A 464 -8.80 4.04 -7.03
C LYS A 464 -9.11 5.14 -6.01
N VAL A 465 -8.99 6.42 -6.38
CA VAL A 465 -9.44 7.53 -5.52
C VAL A 465 -10.93 7.46 -5.26
N THR A 466 -11.74 7.22 -6.30
CA THR A 466 -13.20 7.07 -6.16
C THR A 466 -13.57 5.88 -5.25
N GLU A 467 -12.83 4.78 -5.33
CA GLU A 467 -12.99 3.63 -4.43
C GLU A 467 -12.69 4.00 -2.98
N MET A 468 -11.53 4.63 -2.71
CA MET A 468 -11.17 5.08 -1.37
C MET A 468 -12.19 6.07 -0.79
N GLU A 469 -12.70 7.00 -1.60
CA GLU A 469 -13.75 7.94 -1.17
C GLU A 469 -15.06 7.23 -0.80
N LYS A 470 -15.45 6.19 -1.55
CA LYS A 470 -16.64 5.38 -1.23
C LYS A 470 -16.45 4.56 0.04
N GLU A 471 -15.28 3.91 0.19
CA GLU A 471 -14.93 3.13 1.38
C GLU A 471 -14.95 3.99 2.65
N GLN A 472 -14.57 5.26 2.54
CA GLN A 472 -14.57 6.24 3.64
C GLN A 472 -15.92 6.95 3.82
N GLY A 473 -16.95 6.56 3.07
CA GLY A 473 -18.31 7.11 3.21
C GLY A 473 -18.46 8.56 2.74
N ILE A 474 -17.58 9.06 1.87
CA ILE A 474 -17.68 10.40 1.30
C ILE A 474 -18.85 10.44 0.31
N GLU A 475 -19.75 11.41 0.49
CA GLU A 475 -20.87 11.63 -0.43
C GLU A 475 -20.37 11.83 -1.86
N GLU A 476 -21.05 11.21 -2.84
CA GLU A 476 -20.66 11.28 -4.28
C GLU A 476 -20.58 12.73 -4.79
N ASN A 477 -21.44 13.60 -4.26
CA ASN A 477 -21.43 15.03 -4.57
C ASN A 477 -20.20 15.76 -4.02
N SER A 478 -19.34 15.11 -3.23
CA SER A 478 -18.17 15.67 -2.54
C SER A 478 -16.87 14.98 -2.94
N HIS A 479 -16.94 14.00 -3.86
CA HIS A 479 -15.77 13.35 -4.45
C HIS A 479 -14.82 14.37 -5.08
N SER A 480 -13.53 14.10 -4.95
CA SER A 480 -12.46 15.00 -5.38
C SER A 480 -12.44 15.20 -6.89
N LEU A 481 -12.82 14.17 -7.66
CA LEU A 481 -12.83 14.17 -9.14
C LEU A 481 -11.49 14.61 -9.74
N PRO A 482 -10.38 13.85 -9.54
CA PRO A 482 -9.10 14.12 -10.18
C PRO A 482 -9.23 14.43 -11.68
N GLN A 483 -8.43 15.38 -12.18
CA GLN A 483 -8.44 15.78 -13.59
C GLN A 483 -7.07 15.63 -14.25
N HIS A 484 -7.06 15.56 -15.58
CA HIS A 484 -5.83 15.50 -16.36
C HIS A 484 -5.90 16.31 -17.66
N SER A 485 -4.73 16.72 -18.13
CA SER A 485 -4.47 17.22 -19.49
C SER A 485 -3.24 16.52 -20.03
N ILE A 486 -3.33 16.02 -21.27
CA ILE A 486 -2.26 15.24 -21.89
C ILE A 486 -2.01 15.79 -23.30
N GLY A 487 -0.81 16.33 -23.51
CA GLY A 487 -0.40 16.86 -24.80
C GLY A 487 -0.06 15.78 -25.84
N GLU A 488 -0.57 15.93 -27.06
CA GLU A 488 -0.36 14.97 -28.15
C GLU A 488 1.12 14.87 -28.62
N ASN A 489 1.85 15.99 -28.62
CA ASN A 489 3.27 15.98 -28.96
C ASN A 489 4.09 15.28 -27.88
N PHE A 490 3.74 15.48 -26.61
CA PHE A 490 4.33 14.75 -25.50
C PHE A 490 4.14 13.24 -25.69
N LEU A 491 2.91 12.79 -25.93
CA LEU A 491 2.63 11.36 -26.12
C LEU A 491 3.40 10.76 -27.30
N THR A 492 3.50 11.50 -28.40
CA THR A 492 4.25 11.06 -29.59
C THR A 492 5.74 10.89 -29.28
N TRP A 493 6.34 11.87 -28.59
CA TRP A 493 7.73 11.78 -28.15
C TRP A 493 7.93 10.65 -27.14
N TRP A 494 7.03 10.54 -26.16
CA TRP A 494 7.12 9.58 -25.08
C TRP A 494 7.14 8.13 -25.60
N LYS A 495 6.25 7.81 -26.55
CA LYS A 495 6.16 6.47 -27.17
C LYS A 495 7.39 6.12 -28.01
N LYS A 496 7.99 7.08 -28.70
CA LYS A 496 9.08 6.83 -29.67
C LYS A 496 10.32 6.15 -29.07
N ASN A 497 10.58 6.31 -27.77
CA ASN A 497 11.75 5.73 -27.10
C ASN A 497 11.41 4.58 -26.12
N ASN A 498 10.14 4.16 -26.02
CA ASN A 498 9.74 3.00 -25.20
C ASN A 498 9.81 1.66 -25.96
N ASP A 499 10.14 1.70 -27.26
CA ASP A 499 10.27 0.54 -28.15
C ASP A 499 11.76 0.18 -28.44
N GLY A 500 12.69 0.69 -27.62
CA GLY A 500 14.15 0.48 -27.74
C GLY A 500 14.69 -0.55 -26.75
#